data_AF-A0AB39P5U5-F1
#
_entry.id   AF-A0AB39P5U5-F1
#
_cell.length_a   1.000
_cell.length_b   1.000
_cell.length_c   1.000
_cell.angle_alpha   90.00
_cell.angle_beta   90.00
_cell.angle_gamma   90.00
#
_symmetry.space_group_name_H-M   'P 1'
#
loop_
_entity.id
_entity.type
_entity.pdbx_description
1 polymer ?
#
loop_
_entity_poly.entity_id
_entity_poly.type
_entity_poly.pdbx_seq_one_letter_code
_entity_poly.pdbx_strand_id
1 'polypeptide(L)'
;MTRPELYVRAAQLYERAGLPIDAVRCYREGGASRAAADLLVGMGEYAEAVEEYRRAEVPVMAAWILAHHLADPVTAKATVLPPTWRGRYGLERVRNLLRAASPSDEIARFEDVLRPDLRGRLILARCELAEGGGHRDVLPVLRQARAALADAAAPYDPFVEEWAVAVAECAGRFDQVAVLFAASVRGHRLGAAQRWQEWARRVLGVELSIPSPEQRHVDVPVSQSWSEVADAVWLVHSMRRGVTPSERPPPLHP
;
A
#
# COMPACT_ATOMS: atom_id res chain seq x y z
N MET A 1 15.30 14.32 -33.97
CA MET A 1 15.53 14.18 -32.52
C MET A 1 15.49 15.57 -31.92
N THR A 2 14.51 15.85 -31.07
CA THR A 2 14.32 17.17 -30.46
C THR A 2 15.28 17.39 -29.27
N ARG A 3 15.46 18.64 -28.84
CA ARG A 3 16.30 18.95 -27.67
C ARG A 3 15.84 18.23 -26.39
N PRO A 4 14.54 18.15 -26.05
CA PRO A 4 14.07 17.35 -24.92
C PRO A 4 14.40 15.85 -25.03
N GLU A 5 14.26 15.26 -26.22
CA GLU A 5 14.61 13.84 -26.45
C GLU A 5 16.11 13.56 -26.21
N LEU A 6 16.98 14.51 -26.58
CA LEU A 6 18.42 14.42 -26.29
C LEU A 6 18.70 14.38 -24.78
N TYR A 7 18.03 15.22 -24.00
CA TYR A 7 18.19 15.23 -22.54
C TYR A 7 17.69 13.94 -21.90
N VAL A 8 16.52 13.43 -22.30
CA VAL A 8 16.01 12.14 -21.79
C VAL A 8 16.97 11.00 -22.11
N ARG A 9 17.53 10.96 -23.32
CA ARG A 9 18.51 9.93 -23.70
C ARG A 9 19.81 10.08 -22.89
N ALA A 10 20.28 11.31 -22.65
CA ALA A 10 21.44 11.55 -21.80
C ALA A 10 21.17 11.09 -20.35
N ALA A 11 19.98 11.37 -19.81
CA ALA A 11 19.58 10.93 -18.48
C ALA A 11 19.65 9.41 -18.32
N GLN A 12 19.14 8.65 -19.30
CA GLN A 12 19.22 7.19 -19.33
C GLN A 12 20.67 6.67 -19.37
N LEU A 13 21.59 7.40 -20.01
CA LEU A 13 23.02 7.03 -20.01
C LEU A 13 23.65 7.31 -18.65
N TYR A 14 23.33 8.44 -18.02
CA TYR A 14 23.79 8.76 -16.66
C TYR A 14 23.26 7.76 -15.63
N GLU A 15 21.99 7.35 -15.74
CA GLU A 15 21.40 6.33 -14.87
C GLU A 15 22.15 4.99 -14.98
N ARG A 16 22.43 4.51 -16.20
CA ARG A 16 23.24 3.30 -16.42
C ARG A 16 24.68 3.43 -15.93
N ALA A 17 25.22 4.65 -15.92
CA ALA A 17 26.55 4.95 -15.40
C ALA A 17 26.58 5.11 -13.87
N GLY A 18 25.44 5.00 -13.17
CA GLY A 18 25.37 5.20 -11.73
C GLY A 18 25.55 6.66 -11.30
N LEU A 19 25.17 7.61 -12.17
CA LEU A 19 25.24 9.07 -11.93
C LEU A 19 23.82 9.65 -11.80
N PRO A 20 23.09 9.35 -10.71
CA PRO A 20 21.66 9.66 -10.62
C PRO A 20 21.35 11.16 -10.54
N ILE A 21 22.24 11.97 -9.95
CA ILE A 21 22.06 13.43 -9.87
C ILE A 21 22.07 14.08 -11.26
N ASP A 22 23.04 13.70 -12.10
CA ASP A 22 23.10 14.18 -13.49
C ASP A 22 21.90 13.68 -14.30
N ALA A 23 21.46 12.43 -14.06
CA ALA A 23 20.27 11.89 -14.69
C ALA A 23 19.00 12.68 -14.33
N VAL A 24 18.79 13.01 -13.05
CA VAL A 24 17.67 13.85 -12.57
C VAL A 24 17.69 15.22 -13.25
N ARG A 25 18.85 15.89 -13.30
CA ARG A 25 18.98 17.18 -14.00
C ARG A 25 18.57 17.05 -15.47
N CYS A 26 19.06 16.03 -16.17
CA CYS A 26 18.70 15.80 -17.57
C CYS A 26 17.21 15.45 -17.74
N TYR A 27 16.60 14.65 -16.87
CA TYR A 27 15.17 14.38 -16.94
C TYR A 27 14.33 15.65 -16.73
N ARG A 28 14.71 16.54 -15.80
CA ARG A 28 14.06 17.85 -15.60
C ARG A 28 14.12 18.72 -16.85
N GLU A 29 15.29 18.87 -17.46
CA GLU A 29 15.49 19.62 -18.71
C GLU A 29 14.75 19.00 -19.90
N GLY A 30 14.58 17.68 -19.89
CA GLY A 30 13.80 16.93 -20.88
C GLY A 30 12.28 16.97 -20.65
N GLY A 31 11.79 17.58 -19.57
CA GLY A 31 10.38 17.58 -19.19
C GLY A 31 9.85 16.22 -18.69
N ALA A 32 10.74 15.27 -18.40
CA ALA A 32 10.40 13.94 -17.93
C ALA A 32 10.29 13.90 -16.39
N SER A 33 9.44 14.75 -15.81
CA SER A 33 9.33 14.95 -14.36
C SER A 33 9.04 13.66 -13.58
N ARG A 34 8.25 12.73 -14.13
CA ARG A 34 7.99 11.46 -13.45
C ARG A 34 9.25 10.61 -13.27
N ALA A 35 10.09 10.49 -14.30
CA ALA A 35 11.34 9.73 -14.21
C ALA A 35 12.33 10.40 -13.25
N ALA A 36 12.38 11.74 -13.23
CA ALA A 36 13.14 12.48 -12.23
C ALA A 36 12.65 12.18 -10.80
N ALA A 37 11.32 12.16 -10.59
CA ALA A 37 10.71 11.85 -9.30
C ALA A 37 11.06 10.43 -8.82
N ASP A 38 10.95 9.43 -9.70
CA ASP A 38 11.26 8.04 -9.38
C ASP A 38 12.73 7.88 -8.92
N LEU A 39 13.67 8.56 -9.60
CA LEU A 39 15.09 8.57 -9.18
C LEU A 39 15.30 9.27 -7.83
N LEU A 40 14.62 10.40 -7.59
CA LEU A 40 14.69 11.12 -6.31
C LEU A 40 14.19 10.24 -5.16
N VAL A 41 13.11 9.48 -5.35
CA VAL A 41 12.64 8.48 -4.38
C VAL A 41 13.71 7.44 -4.09
N GLY A 42 14.35 6.89 -5.13
CA GLY A 42 15.43 5.90 -4.98
C GLY A 42 16.65 6.44 -4.21
N MET A 43 16.91 7.74 -4.28
CA MET A 43 17.97 8.42 -3.51
C MET A 43 17.55 8.81 -2.09
N GLY A 44 16.27 8.71 -1.74
CA GLY A 44 15.72 9.18 -0.47
C GLY A 44 15.42 10.68 -0.43
N GLU A 45 15.48 11.38 -1.56
CA GLU A 45 15.20 12.82 -1.70
C GLU A 45 13.69 13.08 -1.83
N TYR A 46 12.94 12.67 -0.81
CA TYR A 46 11.48 12.63 -0.83
C TYR A 46 10.81 13.98 -1.04
N ALA A 47 11.35 15.06 -0.46
CA ALA A 47 10.77 16.40 -0.59
C ALA A 47 10.83 16.89 -2.04
N GLU A 48 11.96 16.69 -2.73
CA GLU A 48 12.08 17.04 -4.15
C GLU A 48 11.24 16.13 -5.04
N ALA A 49 11.14 14.83 -4.71
CA ALA A 49 10.30 13.88 -5.45
C ALA A 49 8.82 14.30 -5.43
N VAL A 50 8.32 14.81 -4.31
CA VAL A 50 6.94 15.33 -4.21
C VAL A 50 6.70 16.46 -5.22
N GLU A 51 7.63 17.40 -5.36
CA GLU A 51 7.51 18.49 -6.32
C GLU A 51 7.56 17.99 -7.76
N GLU A 52 8.41 17.02 -8.07
CA GLU A 52 8.47 16.42 -9.41
C GLU A 52 7.20 15.61 -9.75
N TYR A 53 6.65 14.84 -8.82
CA TYR A 53 5.36 14.17 -9.06
C TYR A 53 4.20 15.16 -9.22
N ARG A 54 4.23 16.31 -8.54
CA ARG A 54 3.26 17.39 -8.76
C ARG A 54 3.39 17.97 -10.17
N ARG A 55 4.61 18.25 -10.64
CA ARG A 55 4.88 18.70 -12.03
C ARG A 55 4.45 17.68 -13.07
N ALA A 56 4.59 16.39 -12.76
CA ALA A 56 4.15 15.29 -13.60
C ALA A 56 2.63 15.00 -13.52
N GLU A 57 1.87 15.78 -12.76
CA GLU A 57 0.43 15.60 -12.54
C GLU A 57 0.06 14.20 -11.98
N VAL A 58 0.91 13.64 -11.12
CA VAL A 58 0.69 12.35 -10.44
C VAL A 58 0.48 12.58 -8.93
N PRO A 59 -0.64 13.21 -8.51
CA PRO A 59 -0.85 13.63 -7.12
C PRO A 59 -0.90 12.46 -6.13
N VAL A 60 -1.32 11.28 -6.57
CA VAL A 60 -1.42 10.08 -5.72
C VAL A 60 -0.04 9.65 -5.21
N MET A 61 1.00 9.69 -6.05
CA MET A 61 2.38 9.36 -5.64
C MET A 61 2.95 10.42 -4.70
N ALA A 62 2.78 11.71 -5.04
CA ALA A 62 3.18 12.81 -4.19
C ALA A 62 2.56 12.71 -2.79
N ALA A 63 1.26 12.41 -2.72
CA ALA A 63 0.55 12.29 -1.46
C ALA A 63 0.98 11.08 -0.62
N TRP A 64 1.27 9.94 -1.25
CA TRP A 64 1.82 8.80 -0.54
C TRP A 64 3.17 9.15 0.10
N ILE A 65 4.06 9.82 -0.63
CA ILE A 65 5.37 10.23 -0.09
C ILE A 65 5.21 11.20 1.10
N LEU A 66 4.31 12.18 0.97
CA LEU A 66 3.98 13.09 2.07
C LEU A 66 3.48 12.33 3.31
N ALA A 67 2.55 11.40 3.14
CA ALA A 67 1.95 10.65 4.25
C ALA A 67 2.93 9.65 4.88
N HIS A 68 3.70 8.93 4.07
CA HIS A 68 4.48 7.78 4.50
C HIS A 68 5.90 8.15 4.90
N HIS A 69 6.61 8.94 4.08
CA HIS A 69 8.03 9.23 4.26
C HIS A 69 8.27 10.57 4.97
N LEU A 70 7.46 11.58 4.70
CA LEU A 70 7.62 12.92 5.28
C LEU A 70 6.77 13.18 6.53
N ALA A 71 5.91 12.23 6.89
CA ALA A 71 4.98 12.34 8.02
C ALA A 71 4.14 13.64 8.01
N ASP A 72 3.73 14.10 6.82
CA ASP A 72 2.87 15.26 6.60
C ASP A 72 1.46 14.82 6.12
N PRO A 73 0.61 14.34 7.04
CA PRO A 73 -0.73 13.85 6.70
C PRO A 73 -1.66 14.96 6.20
N VAL A 74 -1.45 16.21 6.64
CA VAL A 74 -2.31 17.35 6.29
C VAL A 74 -2.13 17.68 4.80
N THR A 75 -0.87 17.84 4.35
CA THR A 75 -0.58 18.12 2.95
C THR A 75 -0.90 16.92 2.05
N ALA A 76 -0.67 15.69 2.53
CA ALA A 76 -1.04 14.47 1.81
C ALA A 76 -2.55 14.42 1.52
N LYS A 77 -3.39 14.63 2.54
CA LYS A 77 -4.86 14.67 2.38
C LYS A 77 -5.29 15.74 1.39
N ALA A 78 -4.74 16.95 1.50
CA ALA A 78 -5.04 18.04 0.56
C ALA A 78 -4.64 17.72 -0.89
N THR A 79 -3.62 16.86 -1.06
CA THR A 79 -3.11 16.44 -2.38
C THR A 79 -3.98 15.33 -3.00
N VAL A 80 -4.46 14.34 -2.23
CA VAL A 80 -5.36 13.27 -2.73
C VAL A 80 -6.77 13.76 -2.98
N LEU A 81 -7.28 14.64 -2.11
CA LEU A 81 -8.66 15.08 -2.20
C LEU A 81 -8.85 16.03 -3.40
N PRO A 82 -9.93 15.86 -4.18
CA PRO A 82 -10.18 16.74 -5.32
C PRO A 82 -10.26 18.21 -4.86
N PRO A 83 -9.89 19.18 -5.71
CA PRO A 83 -9.86 20.60 -5.35
C PRO A 83 -11.19 21.11 -4.75
N THR A 84 -12.32 20.54 -5.19
CA THR A 84 -13.66 20.83 -4.70
C THR A 84 -13.87 20.50 -3.21
N TRP A 85 -12.96 19.74 -2.60
CA TRP A 85 -13.01 19.31 -1.21
C TRP A 85 -12.04 20.09 -0.29
N ARG A 86 -11.18 20.96 -0.83
CA ARG A 86 -10.15 21.69 -0.06
C ARG A 86 -10.68 22.88 0.77
N GLY A 87 -11.99 23.09 0.81
CA GLY A 87 -12.62 24.14 1.63
C GLY A 87 -12.78 23.73 3.10
N ARG A 88 -12.74 24.70 4.02
CA ARG A 88 -12.93 24.55 5.49
C ARG A 88 -14.24 23.85 5.90
N TYR A 89 -15.15 23.62 4.94
CA TYR A 89 -16.43 22.98 5.13
C TYR A 89 -16.62 21.69 4.30
N GLY A 90 -15.63 21.21 3.53
CA GLY A 90 -15.83 20.18 2.50
C GLY A 90 -16.32 18.83 3.05
N LEU A 91 -15.53 18.20 3.91
CA LEU A 91 -15.85 16.86 4.45
C LEU A 91 -16.99 16.89 5.45
N GLU A 92 -16.99 17.83 6.39
CA GLU A 92 -18.03 17.96 7.42
C GLU A 92 -19.40 18.27 6.77
N ARG A 93 -19.44 19.18 5.79
CA ARG A 93 -20.69 19.55 5.10
C ARG A 93 -21.16 18.47 4.15
N VAL A 94 -20.27 17.79 3.43
CA VAL A 94 -20.66 16.61 2.63
C VAL A 94 -21.21 15.53 3.57
N ARG A 95 -20.52 15.21 4.67
CA ARG A 95 -21.00 14.23 5.66
C ARG A 95 -22.32 14.64 6.32
N ASN A 96 -22.52 15.93 6.59
CA ASN A 96 -23.77 16.46 7.13
C ASN A 96 -24.89 16.50 6.09
N LEU A 97 -24.59 16.81 4.82
CA LEU A 97 -25.54 16.72 3.72
C LEU A 97 -25.96 15.27 3.46
N LEU A 98 -25.01 14.34 3.49
CA LEU A 98 -25.25 12.90 3.37
C LEU A 98 -26.06 12.35 4.55
N ARG A 99 -25.86 12.87 5.77
CA ARG A 99 -26.67 12.51 6.95
C ARG A 99 -28.08 13.13 6.93
N ALA A 100 -28.23 14.32 6.34
CA ALA A 100 -29.50 15.04 6.29
C ALA A 100 -30.39 14.63 5.10
N ALA A 101 -29.79 14.10 4.03
CA ALA A 101 -30.53 13.67 2.86
C ALA A 101 -31.03 12.22 3.05
N SER A 102 -32.31 12.00 2.77
CA SER A 102 -32.88 10.64 2.70
C SER A 102 -32.12 9.80 1.67
N PRO A 103 -31.91 8.50 1.92
CA PRO A 103 -31.08 7.63 1.08
C PRO A 103 -31.78 7.42 -0.27
N SER A 104 -31.52 8.33 -1.21
CA SER A 104 -31.87 8.18 -2.61
C SER A 104 -30.64 7.69 -3.39
N ASP A 105 -30.88 6.95 -4.46
CA ASP A 105 -29.83 6.39 -5.34
C ASP A 105 -28.87 7.44 -5.90
N GLU A 106 -29.26 8.72 -5.92
CA GLU A 106 -28.40 9.83 -6.35
C GLU A 106 -27.24 10.08 -5.38
N ILE A 107 -27.47 9.92 -4.07
CA ILE A 107 -26.41 10.04 -3.06
C ILE A 107 -25.39 8.92 -3.23
N ALA A 108 -25.85 7.69 -3.44
CA ALA A 108 -24.97 6.55 -3.65
C ALA A 108 -24.12 6.72 -4.91
N ARG A 109 -24.69 7.24 -6.01
CA ARG A 109 -23.95 7.54 -7.25
C ARG A 109 -22.93 8.66 -7.05
N PHE A 110 -23.27 9.73 -6.33
CA PHE A 110 -22.33 10.80 -6.01
C PHE A 110 -21.20 10.31 -5.10
N GLU A 111 -21.51 9.48 -4.10
CA GLU A 111 -20.48 8.86 -3.27
C GLU A 111 -19.54 7.98 -4.09
N ASP A 112 -20.03 7.23 -5.08
CA ASP A 112 -19.19 6.33 -5.85
C ASP A 112 -18.22 7.08 -6.79
N VAL A 113 -18.69 8.17 -7.41
CA VAL A 113 -17.84 9.06 -8.23
C VAL A 113 -16.80 9.81 -7.38
N LEU A 114 -17.14 10.09 -6.12
CA LEU A 114 -16.31 10.89 -5.22
C LEU A 114 -15.45 10.06 -4.28
N ARG A 115 -15.67 8.75 -4.20
CA ARG A 115 -14.84 7.84 -3.42
C ARG A 115 -13.46 7.82 -4.06
N PRO A 116 -12.41 8.19 -3.30
CA PRO A 116 -11.06 8.00 -3.79
C PRO A 116 -10.90 6.53 -4.20
N ASP A 117 -10.10 6.30 -5.24
CA ASP A 117 -9.72 4.95 -5.61
C ASP A 117 -9.05 4.23 -4.42
N LEU A 118 -8.77 2.94 -4.58
CA LEU A 118 -8.19 2.16 -3.50
C LEU A 118 -6.86 2.73 -3.00
N ARG A 119 -6.04 3.29 -3.90
CA ARG A 119 -4.77 3.97 -3.57
C ARG A 119 -5.00 5.21 -2.71
N GLY A 120 -5.92 6.10 -3.12
CA GLY A 120 -6.30 7.28 -2.37
C GLY A 120 -6.80 6.93 -0.96
N ARG A 121 -7.59 5.86 -0.82
CA ARG A 121 -8.08 5.40 0.49
C ARG A 121 -6.99 4.82 1.36
N LEU A 122 -6.00 4.14 0.79
CA LEU A 122 -4.80 3.70 1.53
C LEU A 122 -3.98 4.89 2.03
N ILE A 123 -3.82 5.95 1.22
CA ILE A 123 -3.16 7.19 1.64
C ILE A 123 -3.93 7.84 2.81
N LEU A 124 -5.25 7.97 2.70
CA LEU A 124 -6.07 8.54 3.77
C LEU A 124 -5.97 7.71 5.07
N ALA A 125 -6.05 6.39 4.98
CA ALA A 125 -5.85 5.50 6.12
C ALA A 125 -4.44 5.66 6.76
N ARG A 126 -3.40 5.83 5.94
CA ARG A 126 -2.04 6.10 6.43
C ARG A 126 -1.94 7.44 7.16
N CYS A 127 -2.64 8.46 6.66
CA CYS A 127 -2.68 9.78 7.29
C CYS A 127 -3.43 9.74 8.63
N GLU A 128 -4.57 9.04 8.69
CA GLU A 128 -5.34 8.85 9.93
C GLU A 128 -4.50 8.16 11.01
N LEU A 129 -3.74 7.12 10.65
CA LEU A 129 -2.82 6.47 11.58
C LEU A 129 -1.71 7.43 12.08
N ALA A 130 -1.17 8.28 11.20
CA ALA A 130 -0.15 9.25 11.57
C ALA A 130 -0.66 10.31 12.56
N GLU A 131 -1.95 10.63 12.50
CA GLU A 131 -2.63 11.58 13.39
C GLU A 131 -3.12 10.94 14.70
N GLY A 132 -2.82 9.66 14.94
CA GLY A 132 -3.28 8.93 16.13
C GLY A 132 -4.70 8.39 16.05
N GLY A 133 -5.27 8.31 14.84
CA GLY A 133 -6.55 7.68 14.57
C GLY A 133 -6.59 6.20 14.95
N GLY A 134 -7.80 5.68 15.22
CA GLY A 134 -7.98 4.31 15.68
C GLY A 134 -7.83 3.27 14.57
N HIS A 135 -7.25 2.11 14.89
CA HIS A 135 -7.07 0.99 13.95
C HIS A 135 -8.37 0.44 13.33
N ARG A 136 -9.54 0.74 13.91
CA ARG A 136 -10.85 0.24 13.43
C ARG A 136 -11.18 0.76 12.03
N ASP A 137 -10.77 1.98 11.71
CA ASP A 137 -11.12 2.65 10.45
C ASP A 137 -10.25 2.17 9.26
N VAL A 138 -9.11 1.54 9.56
CA VAL A 138 -8.18 1.00 8.57
C VAL A 138 -8.61 -0.36 8.02
N LEU A 139 -9.28 -1.19 8.84
CA LEU A 139 -9.65 -2.56 8.47
C LEU A 139 -10.56 -2.65 7.22
N PRO A 140 -11.57 -1.77 7.03
CA PRO A 140 -12.35 -1.76 5.80
C PRO A 140 -11.52 -1.54 4.54
N VAL A 141 -10.50 -0.68 4.59
CA VAL A 141 -9.62 -0.40 3.43
C VAL A 141 -8.72 -1.60 3.15
N LEU A 142 -8.11 -2.19 4.18
CA LEU A 142 -7.29 -3.40 4.03
C LEU A 142 -8.09 -4.59 3.50
N ARG A 143 -9.35 -4.74 3.91
CA ARG A 143 -10.25 -5.79 3.37
C ARG A 143 -10.47 -5.63 1.87
N GLN A 144 -10.56 -4.39 1.38
CA GLN A 144 -10.74 -4.10 -0.04
C GLN A 144 -9.45 -4.32 -0.82
N ALA A 145 -8.31 -3.93 -0.28
CA ALA A 145 -7.01 -4.28 -0.85
C ALA A 145 -6.84 -5.79 -0.98
N ARG A 146 -7.17 -6.53 0.08
CA ARG A 146 -7.18 -8.00 0.04
C ARG A 146 -8.09 -8.57 -1.05
N ALA A 147 -9.30 -8.04 -1.21
CA ALA A 147 -10.22 -8.49 -2.25
C ALA A 147 -9.65 -8.26 -3.65
N ALA A 148 -9.09 -7.06 -3.91
CA ALA A 148 -8.45 -6.74 -5.19
C ALA A 148 -7.21 -7.60 -5.47
N LEU A 149 -6.39 -7.88 -4.44
CA LEU A 149 -5.20 -8.71 -4.58
C LEU A 149 -5.53 -10.19 -4.83
N ALA A 150 -6.62 -10.70 -4.24
CA ALA A 150 -7.08 -12.08 -4.39
C ALA A 150 -7.78 -12.38 -5.72
N ASP A 151 -8.28 -11.36 -6.42
CA ASP A 151 -8.95 -11.52 -7.71
C ASP A 151 -7.94 -11.73 -8.83
N ALA A 152 -7.81 -12.96 -9.32
CA ALA A 152 -6.90 -13.32 -10.40
C ALA A 152 -7.24 -12.63 -11.74
N ALA A 153 -8.50 -12.23 -11.95
CA ALA A 153 -8.92 -11.53 -13.17
C ALA A 153 -8.62 -10.03 -13.11
N ALA A 154 -8.49 -9.45 -11.91
CA ALA A 154 -8.19 -8.03 -11.75
C ALA A 154 -6.74 -7.72 -12.17
N PRO A 155 -6.50 -6.60 -12.87
CA PRO A 155 -5.15 -6.11 -13.16
C PRO A 155 -4.34 -5.97 -11.87
N TYR A 156 -3.10 -6.46 -11.90
CA TYR A 156 -2.22 -6.35 -10.74
C TYR A 156 -1.70 -4.92 -10.58
N ASP A 157 -1.96 -4.35 -9.42
CA ASP A 157 -1.42 -3.07 -8.99
C ASP A 157 -0.40 -3.28 -7.84
N PRO A 158 0.91 -3.20 -8.10
CA PRO A 158 1.92 -3.42 -7.07
C PRO A 158 1.86 -2.38 -5.94
N PHE A 159 1.44 -1.14 -6.23
CA PHE A 159 1.32 -0.10 -5.20
C PHE A 159 0.21 -0.41 -4.20
N VAL A 160 -0.87 -1.07 -4.63
CA VAL A 160 -1.94 -1.49 -3.70
C VAL A 160 -1.41 -2.50 -2.70
N GLU A 161 -0.61 -3.48 -3.12
CA GLU A 161 0.02 -4.45 -2.22
C GLU A 161 0.98 -3.75 -1.26
N GLU A 162 1.95 -3.01 -1.80
CA GLU A 162 2.98 -2.31 -1.02
C GLU A 162 2.38 -1.36 0.01
N TRP A 163 1.42 -0.53 -0.40
CA TRP A 163 0.81 0.48 0.48
C TRP A 163 -0.11 -0.15 1.51
N ALA A 164 -0.84 -1.22 1.16
CA ALA A 164 -1.65 -1.95 2.13
C ALA A 164 -0.78 -2.63 3.19
N VAL A 165 0.35 -3.23 2.80
CA VAL A 165 1.32 -3.79 3.73
C VAL A 165 1.89 -2.71 4.65
N ALA A 166 2.31 -1.58 4.10
CA ALA A 166 2.83 -0.45 4.87
C ALA A 166 1.80 0.13 5.86
N VAL A 167 0.53 0.23 5.45
CA VAL A 167 -0.58 0.66 6.32
C VAL A 167 -0.84 -0.34 7.45
N ALA A 168 -0.87 -1.65 7.14
CA ALA A 168 -1.05 -2.70 8.14
C ALA A 168 0.12 -2.77 9.13
N GLU A 169 1.36 -2.61 8.64
CA GLU A 169 2.59 -2.53 9.46
C GLU A 169 2.54 -1.32 10.41
N CYS A 170 2.19 -0.13 9.89
CA CYS A 170 2.04 1.09 10.69
C CYS A 170 0.92 0.96 11.75
N ALA A 171 -0.16 0.25 11.45
CA ALA A 171 -1.21 -0.06 12.42
C ALA A 171 -0.79 -1.13 13.45
N GLY A 172 0.40 -1.72 13.36
CA GLY A 172 0.83 -2.83 14.20
C GLY A 172 -0.05 -4.08 14.02
N ARG A 173 -0.55 -4.30 12.80
CA ARG A 173 -1.46 -5.42 12.43
C ARG A 173 -0.76 -6.39 11.49
N PHE A 174 0.29 -7.04 11.98
CA PHE A 174 1.05 -8.05 11.21
C PHE A 174 0.19 -9.24 10.76
N ASP A 175 -0.89 -9.53 11.47
CA ASP A 175 -1.92 -10.47 11.04
C ASP A 175 -2.53 -10.08 9.69
N GLN A 176 -2.77 -8.79 9.47
CA GLN A 176 -3.29 -8.29 8.20
C GLN A 176 -2.24 -8.32 7.10
N VAL A 177 -0.95 -8.09 7.41
CA VAL A 177 0.14 -8.23 6.43
C VAL A 177 0.19 -9.66 5.87
N ALA A 178 0.17 -10.67 6.75
CA ALA A 178 0.15 -12.08 6.33
C ALA A 178 -1.06 -12.39 5.42
N VAL A 179 -2.24 -11.87 5.77
CA VAL A 179 -3.47 -12.06 5.00
C VAL A 179 -3.43 -11.33 3.63
N LEU A 180 -2.76 -10.18 3.53
CA LEU A 180 -2.55 -9.48 2.25
C LEU A 180 -1.65 -10.29 1.33
N PHE A 181 -0.51 -10.78 1.80
CA PHE A 181 0.37 -11.63 0.99
C PHE A 181 -0.31 -12.95 0.61
N ALA A 182 -1.09 -13.56 1.50
CA ALA A 182 -1.89 -14.74 1.16
C ALA A 182 -2.92 -14.46 0.05
N ALA A 183 -3.53 -13.27 0.04
CA ALA A 183 -4.39 -12.84 -1.04
C ALA A 183 -3.61 -12.63 -2.35
N SER A 184 -2.44 -12.02 -2.31
CA SER A 184 -1.58 -11.89 -3.49
C SER A 184 -1.15 -13.23 -4.08
N VAL A 185 -0.78 -14.21 -3.25
CA VAL A 185 -0.49 -15.57 -3.72
C VAL A 185 -1.73 -16.20 -4.37
N ARG A 186 -2.91 -16.03 -3.78
CA ARG A 186 -4.18 -16.54 -4.35
C ARG A 186 -4.53 -15.89 -5.69
N GLY A 187 -4.27 -14.59 -5.84
CA GLY A 187 -4.43 -13.86 -7.10
C GLY A 187 -3.29 -14.06 -8.10
N HIS A 188 -2.40 -15.03 -7.86
CA HIS A 188 -1.25 -15.34 -8.72
C HIS A 188 -0.30 -14.15 -8.97
N ARG A 189 -0.12 -13.27 -7.98
CA ARG A 189 0.79 -12.13 -8.11
C ARG A 189 2.24 -12.62 -8.04
N LEU A 190 2.99 -12.40 -9.13
CA LEU A 190 4.37 -12.87 -9.27
C LEU A 190 5.24 -12.37 -8.11
N GLY A 191 6.01 -13.26 -7.50
CA GLY A 191 6.95 -12.91 -6.43
C GLY A 191 6.33 -12.68 -5.05
N ALA A 192 5.01 -12.87 -4.86
CA ALA A 192 4.34 -12.57 -3.60
C ALA A 192 4.89 -13.39 -2.41
N ALA A 193 5.21 -14.67 -2.63
CA ALA A 193 5.80 -15.53 -1.59
C ALA A 193 7.21 -15.06 -1.18
N GLN A 194 8.01 -14.64 -2.15
CA GLN A 194 9.35 -14.10 -1.93
C GLN A 194 9.30 -12.77 -1.16
N ARG A 195 8.40 -11.85 -1.56
CA ARG A 195 8.19 -10.58 -0.86
C ARG A 195 7.69 -10.78 0.57
N TRP A 196 6.84 -11.79 0.81
CA TRP A 196 6.46 -12.19 2.16
C TRP A 196 7.67 -12.65 2.99
N GLN A 197 8.50 -13.54 2.44
CA GLN A 197 9.70 -14.04 3.13
C GLN A 197 10.66 -12.89 3.47
N GLU A 198 10.87 -11.98 2.52
CA GLU A 198 11.70 -10.79 2.70
C GLU A 198 11.14 -9.87 3.79
N TRP A 199 9.83 -9.60 3.75
CA TRP A 199 9.14 -8.82 4.76
C TRP A 199 9.26 -9.47 6.15
N ALA A 200 8.99 -10.77 6.27
CA ALA A 200 9.05 -11.50 7.53
C ALA A 200 10.47 -11.50 8.12
N ARG A 201 11.49 -11.71 7.27
CA ARG A 201 12.89 -11.64 7.68
C ARG A 201 13.25 -10.24 8.19
N ARG A 202 12.84 -9.19 7.48
CA ARG A 202 13.13 -7.79 7.85
C ARG A 202 12.41 -7.33 9.11
N VAL A 203 11.12 -7.64 9.23
CA VAL A 203 10.24 -7.05 10.27
C VAL A 203 10.10 -7.97 11.49
N LEU A 204 10.05 -9.27 11.29
CA LEU A 204 9.87 -10.26 12.37
C LEU A 204 11.19 -10.94 12.77
N GLY A 205 12.27 -10.75 12.00
CA GLY A 205 13.56 -11.41 12.25
C GLY A 205 13.52 -12.92 12.00
N VAL A 206 12.47 -13.45 11.37
CA VAL A 206 12.28 -14.87 11.12
C VAL A 206 11.96 -15.13 9.66
N GLU A 207 12.44 -16.25 9.15
CA GLU A 207 12.09 -16.71 7.82
C GLU A 207 10.77 -17.49 7.88
N LEU A 208 9.70 -16.87 7.35
CA LEU A 208 8.40 -17.52 7.22
C LEU A 208 8.15 -17.83 5.74
N SER A 209 7.88 -19.08 5.41
CA SER A 209 7.50 -19.51 4.07
C SER A 209 5.98 -19.63 3.95
N ILE A 210 5.43 -19.22 2.79
CA ILE A 210 4.07 -19.61 2.39
C ILE A 210 4.22 -20.92 1.62
N PRO A 211 3.49 -21.99 1.97
CA PRO A 211 3.53 -23.23 1.20
C PRO A 211 3.15 -22.94 -0.25
N SER A 212 4.05 -23.27 -1.18
CA SER A 212 3.77 -23.09 -2.61
C SER A 212 2.63 -24.02 -3.03
N PRO A 213 1.69 -23.60 -3.89
CA PRO A 213 0.61 -24.47 -4.36
C PRO A 213 1.14 -25.73 -5.04
N GLU A 214 2.32 -25.67 -5.66
CA GLU A 214 3.01 -26.82 -6.27
C GLU A 214 3.47 -27.87 -5.25
N GLN A 215 3.74 -27.46 -4.00
CA GLN A 215 4.12 -28.39 -2.93
C GLN A 215 2.92 -29.19 -2.40
N ARG A 216 1.68 -28.86 -2.80
CA ARG A 216 0.46 -29.61 -2.44
C ARG A 216 0.30 -30.92 -3.21
N HIS A 217 1.16 -31.20 -4.18
CA HIS A 217 1.08 -32.44 -4.97
C HIS A 217 1.76 -33.65 -4.33
N VAL A 218 2.34 -33.51 -3.13
CA VAL A 218 2.78 -34.65 -2.32
C VAL A 218 1.64 -35.01 -1.38
N ASP A 219 1.00 -36.16 -1.62
CA ASP A 219 -0.14 -36.80 -0.94
C ASP A 219 -0.32 -36.54 0.57
N VAL A 220 -0.69 -35.32 0.97
CA VAL A 220 -1.15 -35.02 2.34
C VAL A 220 -2.65 -34.68 2.28
N PRO A 221 -3.51 -35.43 3.01
CA PRO A 221 -4.95 -35.17 3.01
C PRO A 221 -5.26 -33.74 3.46
N VAL A 222 -6.19 -33.10 2.73
CA VAL A 222 -6.55 -31.67 2.76
C VAL A 222 -6.89 -31.11 4.15
N SER A 223 -7.14 -31.96 5.15
CA SER A 223 -7.42 -31.56 6.53
C SER A 223 -6.24 -30.94 7.31
N GLN A 224 -4.99 -31.03 6.82
CA GLN A 224 -3.80 -30.49 7.53
C GLN A 224 -3.30 -29.12 7.03
N SER A 225 -3.79 -28.60 5.90
CA SER A 225 -3.20 -27.40 5.26
C SER A 225 -3.59 -26.06 5.93
N TRP A 226 -4.69 -26.00 6.69
CA TRP A 226 -5.15 -24.75 7.33
C TRP A 226 -4.67 -24.59 8.77
N SER A 227 -4.21 -25.66 9.42
CA SER A 227 -3.62 -25.59 10.77
C SER A 227 -2.29 -24.83 10.76
N GLU A 228 -1.44 -25.00 9.73
CA GLU A 228 -0.14 -24.30 9.68
C GLU A 228 -0.28 -22.78 9.56
N VAL A 229 -1.27 -22.30 8.81
CA VAL A 229 -1.56 -20.86 8.71
C VAL A 229 -2.14 -20.33 10.03
N ALA A 230 -3.03 -21.10 10.67
CA ALA A 230 -3.55 -20.76 12.00
C ALA A 230 -2.44 -20.75 13.07
N ASP A 231 -1.47 -21.65 12.96
CA ASP A 231 -0.29 -21.75 13.82
C ASP A 231 0.63 -20.54 13.63
N ALA A 232 0.91 -20.13 12.39
CA ALA A 232 1.69 -18.93 12.10
C ALA A 232 0.99 -17.65 12.64
N VAL A 233 -0.33 -17.54 12.46
CA VAL A 233 -1.12 -16.42 13.00
C VAL A 233 -1.11 -16.42 14.53
N TRP A 234 -1.23 -17.59 15.17
CA TRP A 234 -1.14 -17.73 16.62
C TRP A 234 0.25 -17.34 17.13
N LEU A 235 1.32 -17.80 16.47
CA LEU A 235 2.70 -17.51 16.85
C LEU A 235 2.98 -16.00 16.86
N VAL A 236 2.55 -15.30 15.81
CA VAL A 236 2.68 -13.82 15.71
C VAL A 236 1.91 -13.12 16.83
N HIS A 237 0.72 -13.61 17.16
CA HIS A 237 -0.11 -13.06 18.23
C HIS A 237 0.48 -13.30 19.63
N SER A 238 1.09 -14.47 19.84
CA SER A 238 1.74 -14.86 21.09
C SER A 238 3.02 -14.08 21.36
N MET A 239 3.87 -13.87 20.36
CA MET A 239 5.08 -13.04 20.48
C MET A 239 4.75 -11.61 20.94
N ARG A 240 3.64 -11.03 20.46
CA ARG A 240 3.21 -9.68 20.84
C ARG A 240 2.75 -9.59 22.30
N ARG A 241 2.25 -10.70 22.85
CA ARG A 241 1.75 -10.74 24.24
C ARG A 241 2.80 -11.25 25.23
N GLY A 242 4.02 -11.55 24.78
CA GLY A 242 5.02 -12.23 25.61
C GLY A 242 4.59 -13.64 26.03
N VAL A 243 3.60 -14.22 25.33
CA VAL A 243 3.04 -15.54 25.63
C VAL A 243 3.97 -16.59 25.06
N THR A 244 4.45 -17.49 25.92
CA THR A 244 5.37 -18.55 25.54
C THR A 244 4.63 -19.69 24.83
N PRO A 245 5.29 -20.45 23.94
CA PRO A 245 4.67 -21.57 23.21
C PRO A 245 3.97 -22.61 24.11
N SER A 246 4.36 -22.73 25.38
CA SER A 246 3.76 -23.65 26.36
C SER A 246 2.36 -23.24 26.83
N GLU A 247 1.93 -22.01 26.61
CA GLU A 247 0.61 -21.51 27.05
C GLU A 247 -0.47 -21.65 25.96
N ARG A 248 -0.19 -22.41 24.90
CA ARG A 248 -1.15 -22.64 23.83
C ARG A 248 -2.32 -23.48 24.34
N PRO A 249 -3.57 -22.96 24.29
CA PRO A 249 -4.73 -23.78 24.65
C PRO A 249 -4.84 -24.94 23.65
N PRO A 250 -5.21 -26.15 24.12
CA PRO A 250 -5.35 -27.31 23.25
C PRO A 250 -6.41 -27.05 22.18
N PRO A 251 -6.24 -27.61 20.95
CA PRO A 251 -7.21 -27.42 19.88
C PRO A 251 -8.57 -27.95 20.33
N LEU A 252 -9.61 -27.13 20.17
CA LEU A 252 -10.99 -27.55 20.35
C LEU A 252 -11.29 -28.59 19.26
N HIS A 253 -11.38 -29.86 19.66
CA HIS A 253 -11.84 -30.92 18.76
C HIS A 253 -13.30 -30.64 18.35
N PRO A 254 -13.64 -30.77 17.05
CA PRO A 254 -15.02 -30.71 16.59
C PRO A 254 -15.84 -31.92 17.07
#